data_AF-A0AAJ2FA34-F1
#
_entry.id   AF-A0AAJ2FA34-F1
#
_cell.length_a   1.000
_cell.length_b   1.000
_cell.length_c   1.000
_cell.angle_alpha   90.00
_cell.angle_beta   90.00
_cell.angle_gamma   90.00
#
_symmetry.space_group_name_H-M   'P 1'
#
loop_
_entity.id
_entity.type
_entity.pdbx_description
1 polymer ?
#
loop_
_entity_poly.entity_id
_entity_poly.type
_entity_poly.pdbx_seq_one_letter_code
_entity_poly.pdbx_strand_id
1 'polypeptide(L)'
;MAAIAVTMVGLDQLLHLFVPPTFASLDTGHLAIDLFGAASTVTLALFAHRFWPMCIAVLHLVPLLAHTSRILDVALHPAAYLAMQVATSWPVPAILILATWRHQRRLARGDSEPCWQISSPPSIPNIASP
;
A
#
# COMPACT_ATOMS: atom_id res chain seq x y z
N MET A 1 -2.43 0.60 -7.27
CA MET A 1 -2.62 0.27 -5.83
C MET A 1 -3.32 -1.06 -5.63
N ALA A 2 -4.58 -1.25 -6.05
CA ALA A 2 -5.29 -2.51 -5.85
C ALA A 2 -4.52 -3.74 -6.38
N ALA A 3 -3.92 -3.64 -7.58
CA ALA A 3 -3.06 -4.68 -8.13
C ALA A 3 -1.88 -5.02 -7.21
N ILE A 4 -1.20 -4.02 -6.62
CA ILE A 4 -0.09 -4.23 -5.68
C ILE A 4 -0.57 -5.04 -4.46
N ALA A 5 -1.69 -4.62 -3.85
CA ALA A 5 -2.26 -5.30 -2.69
C ALA A 5 -2.70 -6.74 -3.01
N VAL A 6 -3.34 -6.96 -4.17
CA VAL A 6 -3.72 -8.31 -4.63
C VAL A 6 -2.48 -9.17 -4.89
N THR A 7 -1.43 -8.61 -5.49
CA THR A 7 -0.15 -9.30 -5.67
C THR A 7 0.46 -9.70 -4.32
N MET A 8 0.48 -8.80 -3.33
CA MET A 8 0.99 -9.12 -2.00
C MET A 8 0.21 -10.27 -1.35
N VAL A 9 -1.13 -10.22 -1.38
CA VAL A 9 -1.98 -11.31 -0.86
C VAL A 9 -1.72 -12.62 -1.63
N GLY A 10 -1.60 -12.57 -2.95
CA GLY A 10 -1.28 -13.74 -3.75
C GLY A 10 0.09 -14.35 -3.43
N LEU A 11 1.11 -13.50 -3.23
CA LEU A 11 2.45 -13.93 -2.83
C LEU A 11 2.49 -14.53 -1.43
N ASP A 12 1.75 -13.94 -0.48
CA ASP A 12 1.59 -14.45 0.89
C ASP A 12 0.97 -15.85 0.89
N GLN A 13 -0.15 -16.02 0.18
CA GLN A 13 -0.80 -17.33 0.05
C GLN A 13 0.13 -18.35 -0.62
N LEU A 14 0.82 -17.95 -1.69
CA LEU A 14 1.78 -18.80 -2.39
C LEU A 14 2.93 -19.22 -1.49
N LEU A 15 3.50 -18.31 -0.70
CA LEU A 15 4.57 -18.59 0.26
C LEU A 15 4.13 -19.66 1.26
N HIS A 16 2.92 -19.53 1.80
CA HIS A 16 2.37 -20.46 2.77
C HIS A 16 2.01 -21.85 2.24
N LEU A 17 1.96 -22.05 0.92
CA LEU A 17 1.90 -23.38 0.33
C LEU A 17 3.21 -24.17 0.50
N PHE A 18 4.34 -23.47 0.68
CA PHE A 18 5.67 -24.08 0.75
C PHE A 18 6.34 -23.92 2.11
N VAL A 19 6.01 -22.85 2.85
CA VAL A 19 6.67 -22.48 4.10
C VAL A 19 5.62 -22.31 5.20
N PRO A 20 5.65 -23.13 6.27
CA PRO A 20 4.75 -22.95 7.39
C PRO A 20 5.03 -21.61 8.10
N PRO A 21 4.00 -20.93 8.61
CA PRO A 21 4.20 -19.66 9.33
C PRO A 21 5.04 -19.88 10.59
N THR A 22 6.20 -19.21 10.68
CA THR A 22 7.04 -19.22 11.88
C THR A 22 7.35 -17.79 12.31
N PHE A 23 7.23 -17.51 13.62
CA PHE A 23 7.48 -16.18 14.19
C PHE A 23 8.76 -16.12 15.05
N ALA A 24 9.52 -17.22 15.08
CA ALA A 24 10.68 -17.40 15.95
C ALA A 24 12.00 -16.95 15.29
N SER A 25 12.07 -16.91 13.96
CA SER A 25 13.24 -16.52 13.18
C SER A 25 12.93 -15.38 12.22
N LEU A 26 13.96 -14.81 11.60
CA LEU A 26 13.79 -13.85 10.51
C LEU A 26 13.01 -14.52 9.37
N ASP A 27 11.79 -14.05 9.10
CA ASP A 27 10.99 -14.50 7.97
C ASP A 27 11.42 -13.76 6.70
N THR A 28 12.28 -14.40 5.91
CA THR A 28 12.82 -13.81 4.68
C THR A 28 11.79 -13.75 3.55
N GLY A 29 10.79 -14.63 3.57
CA GLY A 29 9.70 -14.64 2.58
C GLY A 29 8.81 -13.42 2.75
N HIS A 30 8.33 -13.17 3.98
CA HIS A 30 7.53 -11.99 4.28
C HIS A 30 8.33 -10.69 4.10
N LEU A 31 9.62 -10.68 4.47
CA LEU A 31 10.49 -9.53 4.21
C LEU A 31 10.52 -9.14 2.72
N ALA A 32 10.59 -10.13 1.82
CA ALA A 32 10.59 -9.86 0.38
C ALA A 32 9.25 -9.28 -0.10
N ILE A 33 8.13 -9.81 0.41
CA ILE A 33 6.77 -9.31 0.11
C ILE A 33 6.59 -7.88 0.62
N ASP A 34 7.03 -7.60 1.84
CA ASP A 34 6.96 -6.27 2.45
C ASP A 34 7.83 -5.26 1.71
N LEU A 35 9.05 -5.64 1.29
CA LEU A 35 9.91 -4.79 0.47
C LEU A 35 9.25 -4.45 -0.85
N PHE A 36 8.63 -5.43 -1.52
CA PHE A 36 7.87 -5.21 -2.74
C PHE A 36 6.69 -4.25 -2.52
N GLY A 37 5.91 -4.49 -1.46
CA GLY A 37 4.75 -3.67 -1.09
C GLY A 37 5.15 -2.23 -0.81
N ALA A 38 6.15 -2.04 0.06
CA ALA A 38 6.69 -0.73 0.41
C ALA A 38 7.24 -0.01 -0.82
N ALA A 39 8.17 -0.62 -1.57
CA ALA A 39 8.78 0.01 -2.73
C ALA A 39 7.73 0.41 -3.77
N SER A 40 6.83 -0.50 -4.15
CA SER A 40 5.80 -0.25 -5.15
C SER A 40 4.84 0.88 -4.74
N THR A 41 4.44 0.90 -3.46
CA THR A 41 3.48 1.91 -2.97
C THR A 41 4.12 3.26 -2.68
N VAL A 42 5.37 3.30 -2.23
CA VAL A 42 6.16 4.53 -2.12
C VAL A 42 6.37 5.13 -3.51
N THR A 43 6.82 4.36 -4.50
CA THR A 43 6.94 4.83 -5.88
C THR A 43 5.61 5.37 -6.39
N LEU A 44 4.52 4.62 -6.22
CA LEU A 44 3.19 5.07 -6.62
C LEU A 44 2.79 6.39 -5.95
N ALA A 45 3.06 6.54 -4.65
CA ALA A 45 2.74 7.74 -3.89
C ALA A 45 3.54 8.97 -4.33
N LEU A 46 4.81 8.79 -4.70
CA LEU A 46 5.67 9.86 -5.19
C LEU A 46 5.21 10.43 -6.54
N PHE A 47 4.56 9.61 -7.38
CA PHE A 47 4.08 10.04 -8.69
C PHE A 47 2.59 10.42 -8.72
N ALA A 48 1.84 10.15 -7.65
CA ALA A 48 0.41 10.41 -7.60
C ALA A 48 0.09 11.85 -7.20
N HIS A 49 -0.80 12.52 -7.94
CA HIS A 49 -1.36 13.83 -7.57
C HIS A 49 -2.44 13.72 -6.46
N ARG A 50 -2.39 12.66 -5.66
CA ARG A 50 -3.39 12.35 -4.62
C ARG A 50 -2.64 11.96 -3.36
N PHE A 51 -3.15 12.40 -2.21
CA PHE A 51 -2.49 12.15 -0.91
C PHE A 51 -2.71 10.72 -0.38
N TRP A 52 -3.86 10.10 -0.67
CA TRP A 52 -4.23 8.80 -0.10
C TRP A 52 -3.25 7.64 -0.38
N PRO A 53 -2.51 7.56 -1.52
CA PRO A 53 -1.49 6.55 -1.72
C PRO A 53 -0.34 6.66 -0.71
N MET A 54 -0.02 7.86 -0.23
CA MET A 54 1.01 8.07 0.79
C MET A 54 0.63 7.40 2.12
N CYS A 55 -0.65 7.47 2.52
CA CYS A 55 -1.13 6.79 3.72
C CYS A 55 -0.91 5.28 3.64
N ILE A 56 -1.16 4.67 2.48
CA ILE A 56 -0.93 3.23 2.27
C ILE A 56 0.57 2.91 2.21
N ALA A 57 1.39 3.78 1.61
CA ALA A 57 2.84 3.61 1.59
C ALA A 57 3.42 3.57 3.02
N VAL A 58 2.95 4.45 3.91
CA VAL A 58 3.34 4.41 5.33
C VAL A 58 2.95 3.08 5.98
N LEU A 59 1.74 2.58 5.74
CA LEU A 59 1.31 1.30 6.30
C LEU A 59 2.18 0.13 5.83
N HIS A 60 2.56 0.09 4.54
CA HIS A 60 3.46 -0.94 4.01
C HIS A 60 4.93 -0.78 4.45
N LEU A 61 5.35 0.37 4.96
CA LEU A 61 6.69 0.56 5.53
C LEU A 61 6.79 0.01 6.97
N VAL A 62 5.70 -0.08 7.72
CA VAL A 62 5.72 -0.50 9.13
C VAL A 62 6.20 -1.95 9.32
N PRO A 63 5.79 -2.95 8.51
CA PRO A 63 6.34 -4.30 8.61
C PRO A 63 7.85 -4.38 8.46
N LEU A 64 8.45 -3.52 7.62
CA LEU A 64 9.91 -3.43 7.48
C LEU A 64 10.60 -3.00 8.78
N LEU A 65 9.96 -2.20 9.63
CA LEU A 65 10.49 -1.86 10.94
C LEU A 65 10.53 -3.09 11.86
N ALA A 66 9.55 -3.99 11.76
CA ALA A 66 9.52 -5.24 12.53
C ALA A 66 10.61 -6.22 12.06
N HIS A 67 10.84 -6.28 10.75
CA HIS A 67 11.99 -7.04 10.22
C HIS A 67 13.32 -6.43 10.66
N THR A 68 13.44 -5.11 10.60
CA THR A 68 14.65 -4.39 11.04
C THR A 68 14.95 -4.66 12.51
N SER A 69 13.93 -4.67 13.39
CA SER A 69 14.15 -5.01 14.80
C SER A 69 14.65 -6.45 14.98
N ARG A 70 14.19 -7.40 14.17
CA ARG A 70 14.71 -8.78 14.19
C ARG A 70 16.14 -8.90 13.65
N ILE A 71 16.46 -8.16 12.59
CA ILE A 71 17.82 -8.13 12.01
C ILE A 71 18.83 -7.56 13.02
N LEU A 72 18.44 -6.53 13.76
CA LEU A 72 19.28 -5.86 14.75
C LEU A 72 19.23 -6.49 16.15
N ASP A 73 18.54 -7.62 16.30
CA ASP A 73 18.31 -8.30 17.58
C ASP A 73 17.75 -7.39 18.69
N VAL A 74 16.91 -6.44 18.29
CA VAL A 74 16.20 -5.55 19.21
C VAL A 74 15.05 -6.33 19.84
N ALA A 75 15.08 -6.46 21.15
CA ALA A 75 14.00 -7.09 21.91
C ALA A 75 12.70 -6.30 21.72
N LEU A 76 11.76 -6.89 20.98
CA LEU A 76 10.42 -6.36 20.77
C LEU A 76 9.40 -7.24 21.47
N HIS A 77 8.41 -6.62 22.10
CA HIS A 77 7.29 -7.37 22.66
C HIS A 77 6.56 -8.12 21.53
N PRO A 78 6.23 -9.42 21.67
CA PRO A 78 5.61 -10.20 20.59
C PRO A 78 4.34 -9.57 20.03
N ALA A 79 3.52 -8.97 20.89
CA ALA A 79 2.31 -8.25 20.45
C ALA A 79 2.62 -7.02 19.57
N ALA A 80 3.70 -6.29 19.86
CA ALA A 80 4.11 -5.15 19.04
C ALA A 80 4.63 -5.64 17.67
N TYR A 81 5.40 -6.74 17.66
CA TYR A 81 5.88 -7.36 16.43
C TYR A 81 4.71 -7.81 15.53
N LEU A 82 3.73 -8.53 16.10
CA LEU A 82 2.53 -8.96 15.39
C LEU A 82 1.68 -7.79 14.92
N ALA A 83 1.55 -6.73 15.71
CA ALA A 83 0.80 -5.53 15.31
C ALA A 83 1.46 -4.84 14.10
N MET A 84 2.78 -4.75 14.08
CA MET A 84 3.53 -4.14 12.97
C MET A 84 3.44 -4.98 11.69
N GLN A 85 3.41 -6.31 11.82
CA GLN A 85 3.31 -7.27 10.71
C GLN A 85 1.90 -7.37 10.12
N VAL A 86 0.88 -7.53 10.98
CA VAL A 86 -0.47 -7.92 10.52
C VAL A 86 -1.44 -6.75 10.55
N ALA A 87 -1.47 -5.96 11.63
CA ALA A 87 -2.53 -4.98 11.85
C ALA A 87 -2.47 -3.81 10.84
N THR A 88 -1.28 -3.54 10.30
CA THR A 88 -1.01 -2.50 9.29
C THR A 88 -1.69 -2.78 7.95
N SER A 89 -1.99 -4.05 7.64
CA SER A 89 -2.67 -4.45 6.40
C SER A 89 -4.18 -4.21 6.43
N TRP A 90 -4.81 -4.15 7.62
CA TRP A 90 -6.27 -4.02 7.76
C TRP A 90 -6.84 -2.68 7.26
N PRO A 91 -6.19 -1.52 7.50
CA PRO A 91 -6.69 -0.24 6.99
C PRO A 91 -6.53 -0.06 5.47
N VAL A 92 -5.63 -0.80 4.82
CA VAL A 92 -5.33 -0.67 3.38
C VAL A 92 -6.59 -0.83 2.49
N PRO A 93 -7.39 -1.90 2.59
CA PRO A 93 -8.62 -2.04 1.81
C PRO A 93 -9.65 -0.95 2.15
N ALA A 94 -9.76 -0.55 3.40
CA ALA A 94 -10.70 0.51 3.81
C ALA A 94 -10.34 1.86 3.14
N ILE A 95 -9.05 2.23 3.13
CA ILE A 95 -8.57 3.44 2.45
C ILE A 95 -8.83 3.35 0.95
N LEU A 96 -8.57 2.19 0.33
CA LEU A 96 -8.81 1.95 -1.09
C LEU A 96 -10.28 2.11 -1.48
N ILE A 97 -11.18 1.52 -0.69
CA ILE A 97 -12.63 1.63 -0.90
C ILE A 97 -13.06 3.09 -0.77
N LEU A 98 -12.63 3.78 0.29
CA LEU A 98 -12.98 5.17 0.53
C LEU A 98 -12.45 6.10 -0.57
N ALA A 99 -11.20 5.90 -1.02
CA ALA A 99 -10.60 6.66 -2.10
C ALA A 99 -11.37 6.47 -3.42
N THR A 100 -11.72 5.23 -3.74
CA THR A 100 -12.49 4.87 -4.94
C THR A 100 -13.89 5.47 -4.89
N TRP A 101 -14.60 5.32 -3.77
CA TRP A 101 -15.94 5.87 -3.59
C TRP A 101 -15.95 7.41 -3.71
N ARG A 102 -14.99 8.09 -3.08
CA ARG A 102 -14.86 9.55 -3.19
C ARG A 102 -14.59 10.00 -4.62
N HIS A 103 -13.77 9.25 -5.35
CA HIS A 103 -13.49 9.54 -6.77
C HIS A 103 -14.75 9.37 -7.62
N GLN A 104 -15.46 8.24 -7.49
CA GLN A 104 -16.72 8.00 -8.23
C GLN A 104 -17.78 9.07 -7.93
N ARG A 105 -17.89 9.51 -6.67
CA ARG A 105 -18.84 10.56 -6.27
C ARG A 105 -18.49 11.93 -6.85
N ARG A 106 -17.22 12.22 -7.14
CA ARG A 106 -16.80 13.45 -7.83
C ARG A 106 -17.06 13.39 -9.33
N LEU A 107 -16.76 12.25 -9.96
CA LEU A 107 -17.09 12.03 -11.37
C LEU A 107 -18.59 12.19 -11.62
N ALA A 108 -19.44 11.65 -10.74
CA ALA A 108 -20.90 11.80 -10.84
C ALA A 108 -21.39 13.26 -10.70
N ARG A 109 -20.57 14.17 -10.13
CA ARG A 109 -20.88 15.61 -10.03
C ARG A 109 -20.34 16.42 -11.21
N GLY A 110 -19.55 15.81 -12.10
CA GLY A 110 -18.89 16.50 -13.20
C GLY A 110 -17.68 17.33 -12.77
N ASP A 111 -17.08 17.03 -11.62
CA ASP A 111 -15.89 17.76 -11.14
C ASP A 111 -14.69 17.48 -12.06
N SER A 112 -14.07 18.53 -12.61
CA SER A 112 -12.80 18.41 -13.33
C SER A 112 -11.68 18.05 -12.33
N GLU A 113 -11.19 16.81 -12.39
CA GLU A 113 -10.08 16.36 -11.54
C GLU A 113 -8.73 16.52 -12.27
N PRO A 114 -7.66 16.93 -11.56
CA PRO A 114 -6.30 16.82 -12.08
C PRO A 114 -5.99 15.39 -12.50
N CYS A 115 -5.12 15.28 -13.50
CA CYS A 115 -4.54 14.03 -13.93
C CYS A 115 -3.95 13.25 -12.74
N TRP A 116 -4.00 11.91 -12.82
CA TRP A 116 -3.54 11.07 -11.71
C TRP A 116 -2.02 11.18 -11.48
N GLN A 117 -1.26 11.37 -12.56
CA GLN A 117 0.19 11.56 -12.51
C GLN A 117 0.53 13.04 -12.42
N ILE A 118 1.48 13.38 -11.55
CA ILE A 118 1.96 14.77 -11.39
C ILE A 118 2.48 15.36 -12.72
N SER A 119 3.03 14.53 -13.61
CA SER A 119 3.64 14.95 -14.88
C SER A 119 2.67 15.10 -16.06
N SER A 120 1.39 14.77 -15.91
CA SER A 120 0.43 14.84 -17.02
C SER A 120 -0.10 16.27 -17.22
N PRO A 121 -0.23 16.77 -18.46
CA PRO A 121 -0.79 18.09 -18.71
C PRO A 121 -2.24 18.20 -18.23
N PRO A 122 -2.70 19.38 -17.76
CA PRO A 122 -4.10 19.60 -17.43
C PRO A 122 -5.00 19.33 -18.64
N SER A 123 -6.09 18.58 -18.46
CA SER A 123 -7.09 18.40 -19.51
C SER A 123 -7.76 19.74 -19.81
N ILE A 124 -7.59 20.23 -21.05
CA ILE A 124 -8.26 21.45 -21.52
C ILE A 124 -9.78 21.19 -21.51
N PRO A 125 -10.59 22.04 -20.86
CA PRO A 125 -12.04 21.89 -20.89
C PRO A 125 -12.51 21.98 -22.34
N ASN A 126 -13.29 21.00 -22.79
CA ASN A 126 -13.92 21.07 -24.10
C ASN A 126 -15.04 22.12 -24.02
N ILE A 127 -14.72 23.37 -24.31
CA ILE A 127 -15.72 24.44 -24.45
C ILE A 127 -16.51 24.07 -25.70
N ALA A 128 -17.73 23.56 -25.51
CA ALA A 128 -18.68 23.41 -26.60
C ALA A 128 -18.80 24.76 -27.32
N SER A 129 -18.39 24.78 -28.59
CA SER A 129 -18.55 25.97 -29.43
C SER A 129 -20.05 26.19 -29.68
N PRO A 130 -20.50 27.47 -29.71
CA PRO A 130 -21.91 27.85 -29.75
C PRO A 130 -22.65 27.42 -31.02
#